data_AF-A0A5B7G9D9-F1
#
_entry.id   AF-A0A5B7G9D9-F1
#
_cell.length_a   1.000
_cell.length_b   1.000
_cell.length_c   1.000
_cell.angle_alpha   90.00
_cell.angle_beta   90.00
_cell.angle_gamma   90.00
#
_symmetry.space_group_name_H-M   'P 1'
#
loop_
_entity.id
_entity.type
_entity.pdbx_description
1 polymer ?
#
loop_
_entity_poly.entity_id
_entity_poly.type
_entity_poly.pdbx_seq_one_letter_code
_entity_poly.pdbx_strand_id
1 'polypeptide(L)'
;MSAEGNLHNPALYAGTHPPVWQVSLEYLHLALEHPCPTSYSRGHVFKLLHHCLSMPENFDLRYRLSKTSRVEDMIGVVEALRDRMSPYHTGEKAWEPDPASEQARLPMPPWLCQPYVRIPPEEHLKKVQESQQRALQIQKQKEKQKQQQEEEEDAY
;
A
#
# COMPACT_ATOMS: atom_id res chain seq x y z
N MET A 1 -17.23 17.45 10.87
CA MET A 1 -17.02 15.99 10.92
C MET A 1 -16.08 15.62 9.79
N SER A 2 -14.96 14.95 10.09
CA SER A 2 -14.07 14.37 9.08
C SER A 2 -14.11 12.85 9.20
N ALA A 3 -14.00 12.16 8.06
CA ALA A 3 -14.03 10.69 8.00
C ALA A 3 -12.76 10.18 7.31
N GLU A 4 -12.77 10.12 5.98
CA GLU A 4 -11.68 9.51 5.21
C GLU A 4 -10.32 10.18 5.39
N GLY A 5 -10.28 11.51 5.53
CA GLY A 5 -9.04 12.24 5.81
C GLY A 5 -8.38 11.77 7.12
N ASN A 6 -9.18 11.50 8.15
CA ASN A 6 -8.69 11.04 9.45
C ASN A 6 -8.18 9.59 9.41
N LEU A 7 -8.73 8.75 8.52
CA LEU A 7 -8.27 7.36 8.36
C LEU A 7 -6.85 7.25 7.77
N HIS A 8 -6.43 8.24 6.98
CA HIS A 8 -5.08 8.26 6.38
C HIS A 8 -4.13 9.18 7.15
N ASN A 9 -4.67 10.19 7.84
CA ASN A 9 -3.91 11.13 8.66
C ASN A 9 -4.61 11.33 10.02
N PRO A 10 -4.29 10.51 11.04
CA PRO A 10 -4.79 10.73 12.41
C PRO A 10 -4.33 12.06 13.03
N ALA A 11 -3.22 12.62 12.53
CA ALA A 11 -2.68 13.90 12.98
C ALA A 11 -3.30 15.12 12.27
N LEU A 12 -4.41 14.94 11.54
CA LEU A 12 -5.07 15.98 10.74
C LEU A 12 -5.32 17.29 11.50
N TYR A 13 -5.65 17.20 12.79
CA TYR A 13 -5.93 18.35 13.65
C TYR A 13 -4.79 18.71 14.61
N ALA A 14 -3.69 17.95 14.59
CA ALA A 14 -2.54 18.19 15.46
C ALA A 14 -1.57 19.23 14.89
N GLY A 15 -1.77 19.69 13.65
CA GLY A 15 -0.87 20.64 12.99
C GLY A 15 0.52 20.07 12.70
N THR A 16 0.67 18.74 12.73
CA THR A 16 1.94 18.03 12.51
C THR A 16 1.76 16.94 11.45
N HIS A 17 2.89 16.53 10.86
CA HIS A 17 2.95 15.47 9.85
C HIS A 17 3.90 14.37 10.34
N PRO A 18 3.53 13.62 11.39
CA PRO A 18 4.39 12.55 11.88
C PRO A 18 4.59 11.50 10.79
N PRO A 19 5.69 10.73 10.85
CA PRO A 19 5.83 9.59 9.98
C PRO A 19 4.71 8.56 10.17
N VAL A 20 4.25 7.97 9.08
CA VAL A 20 3.12 7.02 9.08
C VAL A 20 3.37 5.79 9.96
N TRP A 21 4.63 5.39 10.14
CA TRP A 21 4.98 4.29 11.04
C TRP A 21 4.79 4.65 12.51
N GLN A 22 5.00 5.90 12.92
CA GLN A 22 4.82 6.33 14.30
C GLN A 22 3.36 6.16 14.72
N VAL A 23 2.44 6.74 13.94
CA VAL A 23 1.00 6.63 14.23
C VAL A 23 0.47 5.21 14.05
N SER A 24 1.03 4.44 13.11
CA SER A 24 0.62 3.04 12.89
C SER A 24 1.06 2.14 14.03
N LEU A 25 2.27 2.31 14.57
CA LEU A 25 2.75 1.55 15.72
C LEU A 25 1.97 1.89 16.98
N GLU A 26 1.70 3.18 17.24
CA GLU A 26 0.84 3.61 18.34
C GLU A 26 -0.55 2.98 18.25
N TYR A 27 -1.18 3.04 17.07
CA TYR A 27 -2.46 2.39 16.82
C TYR A 27 -2.41 0.87 17.08
N LEU A 28 -1.37 0.18 16.62
CA LEU A 28 -1.26 -1.27 16.79
C LEU A 28 -1.01 -1.66 18.25
N HIS A 29 -0.26 -0.86 19.02
CA HIS A 29 -0.10 -1.06 20.46
C HIS A 29 -1.44 -0.88 21.19
N LEU A 30 -2.23 0.13 20.82
CA LEU A 30 -3.59 0.29 21.35
C LEU A 30 -4.48 -0.89 20.97
N ALA A 31 -4.33 -1.45 19.76
CA ALA A 31 -5.08 -2.63 19.34
C ALA A 31 -4.65 -3.92 20.07
N LEU A 32 -3.44 -3.97 20.64
CA LEU A 32 -3.01 -5.05 21.55
C LEU A 32 -3.64 -4.87 22.94
N GLU A 33 -3.69 -3.64 23.44
CA GLU A 33 -4.31 -3.31 24.75
C GLU A 33 -5.84 -3.44 24.71
N HIS A 34 -6.44 -3.10 23.58
CA HIS A 34 -7.88 -3.11 23.33
C HIS A 34 -8.19 -3.95 22.09
N PRO A 35 -8.26 -5.29 22.24
CA PRO A 35 -8.41 -6.20 21.12
C PRO A 35 -9.65 -5.92 20.28
N CYS A 36 -9.45 -5.88 18.97
CA CYS A 36 -10.52 -5.82 17.98
C CYS A 36 -10.30 -6.88 16.89
N PRO A 37 -11.33 -7.19 16.06
CA PRO A 37 -11.14 -8.09 14.94
C PRO A 37 -9.94 -7.67 14.08
N THR A 38 -9.02 -8.60 13.85
CA THR A 38 -7.78 -8.36 13.09
C THR A 38 -8.03 -7.71 11.73
N SER A 39 -9.16 -8.03 11.09
CA SER A 39 -9.57 -7.44 9.81
C SER A 39 -9.69 -5.92 9.88
N TYR A 40 -10.12 -5.36 11.02
CA TYR A 40 -10.28 -3.91 11.24
C TYR A 40 -8.90 -3.26 11.33
N SER A 41 -8.04 -3.78 12.21
CA SER A 41 -6.66 -3.31 12.33
C SER A 41 -5.89 -3.39 11.03
N ARG A 42 -5.98 -4.51 10.32
CA ARG A 42 -5.35 -4.67 9.01
C ARG A 42 -5.87 -3.63 8.02
N GLY A 43 -7.18 -3.42 7.98
CA GLY A 43 -7.82 -2.40 7.14
C GLY A 43 -7.30 -0.99 7.44
N HIS A 44 -7.18 -0.63 8.72
CA HIS A 44 -6.64 0.66 9.14
C HIS A 44 -5.16 0.84 8.79
N VAL A 45 -4.32 -0.19 9.00
CA VAL A 45 -2.91 -0.13 8.61
C VAL A 45 -2.75 0.05 7.10
N PHE A 46 -3.57 -0.61 6.28
CA PHE A 46 -3.59 -0.37 4.82
C PHE A 46 -3.93 1.08 4.46
N LYS A 47 -4.75 1.76 5.26
CA LYS A 47 -5.11 3.17 5.05
C LYS A 47 -4.00 4.11 5.50
N LEU A 48 -3.46 3.90 6.69
CA LEU A 48 -2.35 4.71 7.23
C LEU A 48 -1.10 4.63 6.35
N LEU A 49 -0.78 3.44 5.84
CA LEU A 49 0.41 3.19 5.04
C LEU A 49 0.14 3.26 3.52
N HIS A 50 -1.02 3.79 3.10
CA HIS A 50 -1.50 3.69 1.72
C HIS A 50 -0.47 4.15 0.68
N HIS A 51 0.12 5.33 0.86
CA HIS A 51 1.06 5.91 -0.09
C HIS A 51 2.36 5.11 -0.18
N CYS A 52 2.89 4.66 0.97
CA CYS A 52 4.07 3.81 1.03
C CYS A 52 3.82 2.43 0.42
N LEU A 53 2.72 1.76 0.74
CA LEU A 53 2.41 0.41 0.24
C LEU A 53 2.03 0.39 -1.25
N SER A 54 1.67 1.54 -1.80
CA SER A 54 1.41 1.69 -3.24
C SER A 54 2.69 1.85 -4.06
N MET A 55 3.85 1.98 -3.42
CA MET A 55 5.15 2.03 -4.08
C MET A 55 5.59 0.63 -4.54
N PRO A 56 6.13 0.47 -5.77
CA PRO A 56 6.63 -0.82 -6.25
C PRO A 56 7.66 -1.48 -5.32
N GLU A 57 8.54 -0.67 -4.72
CA GLU A 57 9.60 -1.13 -3.82
C GLU A 57 9.07 -1.72 -2.52
N ASN A 58 7.82 -1.42 -2.15
CA ASN A 58 7.16 -1.89 -0.93
C ASN A 58 6.10 -2.97 -1.21
N PHE A 59 6.11 -3.55 -2.41
CA PHE A 59 5.17 -4.60 -2.79
C PHE A 59 5.25 -5.83 -1.86
N ASP A 60 6.46 -6.21 -1.45
CA ASP A 60 6.70 -7.30 -0.51
C ASP A 60 6.02 -7.06 0.85
N LEU A 61 6.11 -5.83 1.37
CA LEU A 61 5.48 -5.43 2.63
C LEU A 61 3.95 -5.41 2.50
N ARG A 62 3.44 -4.90 1.39
CA ARG A 62 2.00 -4.91 1.07
C ARG A 62 1.46 -6.34 1.01
N TYR A 63 2.20 -7.23 0.36
CA TYR A 63 1.85 -8.63 0.24
C TYR A 63 1.85 -9.31 1.62
N ARG A 64 2.90 -9.13 2.42
CA ARG A 64 3.00 -9.64 3.79
C ARG A 64 1.81 -9.17 4.64
N LEU A 65 1.53 -7.87 4.66
CA LEU A 65 0.39 -7.31 5.41
C LEU A 65 -0.95 -7.94 5.01
N SER A 66 -1.13 -8.25 3.72
CA SER A 66 -2.37 -8.87 3.23
C SER A 66 -2.60 -10.30 3.76
N LYS A 67 -1.52 -11.00 4.12
CA LYS A 67 -1.54 -12.39 4.60
C LYS A 67 -1.53 -12.51 6.11
N THR A 68 -1.11 -11.45 6.80
CA THR A 68 -1.07 -11.40 8.27
C THR A 68 -2.47 -11.53 8.89
N SER A 69 -2.54 -12.32 9.97
CA SER A 69 -3.73 -12.54 10.81
C SER A 69 -3.52 -12.17 12.29
N ARG A 70 -2.34 -11.68 12.66
CA ARG A 70 -1.98 -11.26 14.03
C ARG A 70 -1.54 -9.80 14.06
N VAL A 71 -1.80 -9.10 15.15
CA VAL A 71 -1.44 -7.68 15.29
C VAL A 71 0.08 -7.51 15.40
N GLU A 72 0.75 -8.44 16.07
CA GLU A 72 2.21 -8.47 16.23
C GLU A 72 2.94 -8.61 14.89
N ASP A 73 2.40 -9.43 13.99
CA ASP A 73 2.91 -9.57 12.64
C ASP A 73 2.72 -8.28 11.83
N MET A 74 1.65 -7.50 12.07
CA MET A 74 1.47 -6.19 11.44
C MET A 74 2.51 -5.20 11.95
N ILE A 75 2.81 -5.21 13.25
CA ILE A 75 3.89 -4.40 13.85
C ILE A 75 5.19 -4.67 13.10
N GLY A 76 5.56 -5.95 12.92
CA GLY A 76 6.75 -6.32 12.17
C GLY A 76 6.77 -5.83 10.71
N VAL A 77 5.61 -5.68 10.06
CA VAL A 77 5.54 -5.05 8.73
C VAL A 77 5.74 -3.53 8.81
N VAL A 78 5.15 -2.86 9.79
CA VAL A 78 5.31 -1.41 9.99
C VAL A 78 6.76 -1.06 10.34
N GLU A 79 7.42 -1.87 11.16
CA GLU A 79 8.84 -1.68 11.48
C GLU A 79 9.74 -1.91 10.27
N ALA A 80 9.46 -2.94 9.46
CA ALA A 80 10.20 -3.14 8.21
C ALA A 80 10.01 -1.97 7.24
N LEU A 81 8.83 -1.34 7.22
CA LEU A 81 8.59 -0.13 6.44
C LEU A 81 9.39 1.06 7.01
N ARG A 82 9.36 1.26 8.34
CA ARG A 82 10.15 2.29 9.04
C ARG A 82 11.61 2.17 8.64
N ASP A 83 12.20 1.00 8.78
CA ASP A 83 13.63 0.78 8.52
C ASP A 83 13.99 1.09 7.05
N ARG A 84 13.10 0.75 6.11
CA ARG A 84 13.31 1.04 4.69
C ARG A 84 13.20 2.52 4.36
N MET A 85 12.28 3.24 5.02
CA MET A 85 11.96 4.64 4.73
C MET A 85 12.73 5.64 5.61
N SER A 86 13.28 5.21 6.74
CA SER A 86 14.01 6.06 7.69
C SER A 86 15.21 6.79 7.08
N PRO A 87 16.04 6.19 6.21
CA PRO A 87 17.14 6.91 5.55
C PRO A 87 16.66 8.09 4.70
N TYR A 88 15.48 7.98 4.09
CA TYR A 88 14.88 9.08 3.33
C TYR A 88 14.30 10.16 4.24
N HIS A 89 13.73 9.77 5.37
CA HIS A 89 13.18 10.71 6.35
C HIS A 89 14.25 11.53 7.08
N THR A 90 15.38 10.90 7.42
CA THR A 90 16.51 11.53 8.13
C THR A 90 17.42 12.35 7.20
N GLY A 91 17.25 12.21 5.89
CA GLY A 91 18.07 12.90 4.89
C GLY A 91 19.39 12.19 4.54
N GLU A 92 19.63 10.98 5.06
CA GLU A 92 20.77 10.15 4.65
C GLU A 92 20.70 9.75 3.17
N LYS A 93 19.48 9.59 2.64
CA LYS A 93 19.23 9.26 1.23
C LYS A 93 18.26 10.26 0.61
N ALA A 94 18.61 10.77 -0.57
CA ALA A 94 17.70 11.58 -1.36
C ALA A 94 16.51 10.73 -1.85
N TRP A 95 15.31 11.28 -1.77
CA TRP A 95 14.12 10.66 -2.31
C TRP A 95 13.70 11.35 -3.60
N GLU A 96 13.79 10.61 -4.69
CA GLU A 96 13.47 11.07 -6.04
C GLU A 96 12.42 10.11 -6.62
N PRO A 97 11.12 10.46 -6.55
CA PRO A 97 10.09 9.63 -7.14
C PRO A 97 10.16 9.68 -8.67
N ASP A 98 9.77 8.59 -9.33
CA ASP A 98 9.46 8.62 -10.76
C ASP A 98 8.39 9.73 -11.01
N PRO A 99 8.65 10.72 -11.89
CA PRO A 99 7.69 11.78 -12.21
C PRO A 99 6.32 11.27 -12.68
N ALA A 100 6.25 10.05 -13.23
CA ALA A 100 5.00 9.42 -13.64
C ALA A 100 4.24 8.73 -12.49
N SER A 101 4.87 8.54 -11.33
CA SER A 101 4.27 7.86 -10.18
C SER A 101 3.17 8.69 -9.49
N GLU A 102 2.27 8.03 -8.78
CA GLU A 102 1.29 8.71 -7.92
C GLU A 102 2.00 9.44 -6.76
N GLN A 103 3.15 8.94 -6.30
CA GLN A 103 3.93 9.52 -5.22
C GLN A 103 4.54 10.88 -5.58
N ALA A 104 4.91 11.09 -6.85
CA ALA A 104 5.39 12.39 -7.32
C ALA A 104 4.32 13.49 -7.29
N ARG A 105 3.03 13.13 -7.25
CA ARG A 105 1.90 14.08 -7.16
C ARG A 105 1.50 14.42 -5.73
N LEU A 106 2.12 13.79 -4.74
CA LEU A 106 1.79 14.04 -3.34
C LEU A 106 2.34 15.39 -2.88
N PRO A 107 1.60 16.12 -2.03
CA PRO A 107 2.09 17.38 -1.45
C PRO A 107 3.25 17.16 -0.47
N MET A 108 3.41 15.95 0.06
CA MET A 108 4.47 15.57 0.99
C MET A 108 5.02 14.19 0.67
N PRO A 109 6.25 13.87 1.14
CA PRO A 109 6.79 12.53 1.01
C PRO A 109 5.82 11.43 1.47
N PRO A 110 5.78 10.26 0.81
CA PRO A 110 4.79 9.20 1.05
C PRO A 110 4.73 8.69 2.49
N TRP A 111 5.84 8.80 3.23
CA TRP A 111 5.95 8.34 4.60
C TRP A 111 5.51 9.37 5.64
N LEU A 112 5.11 10.58 5.25
CA LEU A 112 4.51 11.55 6.16
C LEU A 112 2.99 11.46 6.10
N CYS A 113 2.36 11.55 7.28
CA CYS A 113 0.91 11.54 7.39
C CYS A 113 0.30 12.69 6.58
N GLN A 114 -0.51 12.30 5.59
CA GLN A 114 -1.19 13.22 4.68
C GLN A 114 -2.56 12.70 4.29
N PRO A 115 -3.55 13.58 4.05
CA PRO A 115 -4.88 13.15 3.61
C PRO A 115 -4.83 12.45 2.26
N TYR A 116 -5.59 11.37 2.11
CA TYR A 116 -5.81 10.74 0.81
C TYR A 116 -6.91 11.48 0.04
N VAL A 117 -6.57 12.00 -1.13
CA VAL A 117 -7.53 12.57 -2.08
C VAL A 117 -7.89 11.49 -3.08
N ARG A 118 -9.18 11.12 -3.12
CA ARG A 118 -9.67 10.13 -4.09
C ARG A 118 -9.55 10.67 -5.51
N ILE A 119 -9.08 9.82 -6.41
CA ILE A 119 -9.21 10.06 -7.84
C ILE A 119 -10.70 10.21 -8.22
N PRO A 120 -11.02 11.04 -9.22
CA PRO A 120 -12.40 11.19 -9.71
C PRO A 120 -12.99 9.83 -10.13
N PRO A 121 -14.31 9.62 -9.96
CA PRO A 121 -14.97 8.35 -10.31
C PRO A 121 -14.71 7.90 -11.74
N GLU A 122 -14.67 8.83 -12.69
CA GLU A 122 -14.40 8.54 -14.10
C GLU A 122 -13.00 7.97 -14.33
N GLU A 123 -11.99 8.56 -13.68
CA GLU A 123 -10.61 8.06 -13.74
C GLU A 123 -10.49 6.70 -13.06
N HIS A 124 -11.21 6.51 -11.95
CA HIS A 124 -11.28 5.21 -11.27
C HIS A 124 -11.86 4.12 -12.18
N LEU A 125 -12.98 4.39 -12.86
CA LEU A 125 -13.62 3.46 -13.79
C LEU A 125 -12.69 3.10 -14.95
N LYS A 126 -11.98 4.08 -15.52
CA LYS A 126 -10.96 3.84 -16.56
C LYS A 126 -9.85 2.91 -16.07
N LYS A 127 -9.27 3.18 -14.88
CA LYS A 127 -8.22 2.32 -14.28
C LYS A 127 -8.72 0.89 -14.03
N VAL A 128 -9.97 0.72 -13.59
CA VAL A 128 -10.58 -0.62 -13.40
C VAL A 128 -10.74 -1.35 -14.73
N GLN A 129 -11.25 -0.68 -15.77
CA GLN A 129 -11.41 -1.27 -17.10
C GLN A 129 -10.06 -1.68 -17.70
N GLU A 130 -9.05 -0.83 -17.61
CA GLU A 130 -7.69 -1.14 -18.08
C GLU A 130 -7.08 -2.33 -17.32
N SER A 131 -7.32 -2.43 -16.01
CA SER A 131 -6.86 -3.56 -15.21
C SER A 131 -7.54 -4.86 -15.62
N GLN A 132 -8.86 -4.83 -15.88
CA GLN A 132 -9.62 -5.98 -16.37
C GLN A 132 -9.14 -6.43 -17.76
N GLN A 133 -8.91 -5.48 -18.67
CA GLN A 133 -8.38 -5.76 -20.01
C GLN A 133 -6.98 -6.40 -19.95
N ARG A 134 -6.09 -5.87 -19.10
CA ARG A 134 -4.75 -6.45 -18.87
C ARG A 134 -4.84 -7.87 -18.33
N ALA A 135 -5.70 -8.13 -17.35
CA ALA A 135 -5.90 -9.47 -16.80
C ALA A 135 -6.40 -10.47 -17.86
N LEU A 136 -7.37 -10.06 -18.70
CA LEU A 136 -7.87 -10.87 -19.81
C LEU A 136 -6.79 -11.18 -20.86
N GLN A 137 -5.93 -10.20 -21.18
CA GLN A 137 -4.82 -10.41 -22.10
C GLN A 137 -3.80 -11.41 -21.56
N ILE A 138 -3.43 -11.29 -20.27
CA ILE A 138 -2.52 -12.24 -19.61
C ILE A 138 -3.12 -13.64 -19.61
N GLN A 139 -4.42 -13.77 -19.35
CA GLN A 139 -5.09 -15.07 -19.38
C GLN A 139 -5.06 -15.71 -20.77
N LYS A 140 -5.40 -14.95 -21.82
CA LYS A 140 -5.30 -15.42 -23.21
C LYS A 140 -3.89 -15.82 -23.62
N GLN A 141 -2.86 -15.10 -23.15
CA GLN A 141 -1.47 -15.45 -23.41
C GLN A 141 -1.07 -16.77 -22.73
N LYS A 142 -1.49 -16.98 -21.48
CA LYS A 142 -1.25 -18.25 -20.77
C LYS A 142 -1.96 -19.43 -21.42
N GLU A 143 -3.19 -19.24 -21.88
CA GLU A 143 -3.95 -20.28 -22.60
C GLU A 143 -3.26 -20.67 -23.91
N LYS A 144 -2.79 -19.69 -24.69
CA LYS A 144 -2.02 -19.95 -25.92
C LYS A 144 -0.70 -20.66 -25.65
N GLN A 145 0.03 -20.27 -24.61
CA GLN A 145 1.27 -20.94 -24.21
C GLN A 145 1.03 -22.40 -23.79
N LYS A 146 -0.06 -22.66 -23.07
CA LYS A 146 -0.45 -24.02 -22.68
C LYS A 146 -0.81 -24.89 -23.89
N GLN A 147 -1.57 -24.35 -24.84
CA GLN A 147 -1.91 -25.04 -26.09
C GLN A 147 -0.66 -25.37 -26.93
N GLN A 148 0.29 -24.44 -27.03
CA GLN A 148 1.55 -24.69 -27.75
C GLN A 148 2.41 -25.76 -27.05
N GLN A 149 2.44 -25.79 -25.72
CA GLN A 149 3.15 -26.83 -24.97
C GLN A 149 2.50 -28.21 -25.14
N GLU A 150 1.17 -28.29 -25.14
CA GLU A 150 0.43 -29.54 -25.38
C GLU A 150 0.64 -30.03 -26.83
N GLU A 151 0.62 -29.13 -27.82
CA GLU A 151 0.91 -29.47 -29.23
C GLU A 151 2.37 -29.93 -29.44
N GLU A 152 3.34 -29.39 -28.70
CA GLU A 152 4.74 -29.82 -28.75
C GLU A 152 4.98 -31.16 -28.05
N GLU A 153 4.26 -31.46 -26.95
CA GLU A 153 4.33 -32.76 -26.25
C GLU A 153 3.67 -33.89 -27.06
N ASP A 154 2.57 -33.63 -27.77
CA ASP A 154 1.88 -34.62 -28.61
C ASP A 154 2.62 -34.93 -29.94
N ALA A 155 3.64 -34.13 -30.28
CA ALA A 155 4.42 -34.28 -31.51
C ALA A 155 5.68 -35.18 -31.37
N TYR A 156 5.93 -35.77 -30.19
CA TYR A 156 7.08 -36.63 -29.89
C TYR A 156 6.65 -38.04 -29.46
#